data_AF-A0AAJ1PQE3-F1
#
_entry.id   AF-A0AAJ1PQE3-F1
#
_cell.length_a   1.000
_cell.length_b   1.000
_cell.length_c   1.000
_cell.angle_alpha   90.00
_cell.angle_beta   90.00
_cell.angle_gamma   90.00
#
_symmetry.space_group_name_H-M   'P 1'
#
loop_
_entity.id
_entity.type
_entity.pdbx_description
1 polymer ?
#
loop_
_entity_poly.entity_id
_entity_poly.type
_entity_poly.pdbx_seq_one_letter_code
_entity_poly.pdbx_strand_id
1 'polypeptide(L)'
;MKKLLISLILFITIVSIGTISLIPMVAAQTCHASNLVATFSPREQNGTRGETLNYLVTIQNNNDATCGTGTFYLTANLQRYGTGWTITGLPSSVTLSPGQSTSFTLSVRSSTTAEYLSYSYIIDLAAALLAPGYEIGTGPSTYYVIGQGFYKVIPTCHAANLYAVFSPKSQEGRRGEALTYTISITNNNEEACGEGTFYLDVSLQRYQKGWIITDFPSQITLWPGESKSFTLKVKSPTDAELREYIIDLSAASVPPGTFPTDIVVIGQGFYTVIEMTTTIPAEESFEIKLYKGWNMISSSIQRTMLITDIENAGCDLISYKGFKTWHYDPLNGWTHPNYIPNDGVYVYSNNECRASFYETKYTFTSKQLYRGWNMISGDGYLADILGTCKNHVIKYQGYELWRYNPLKRGWDNPTLLEPTKGYFIKVDQDCRLEYEVGGPPVPG
;
A
#
# COMPACT_ATOMS: atom_id res chain seq x y z
N MET A 1 -85.93 -46.06 -74.43
CA MET A 1 -84.85 -45.66 -73.52
C MET A 1 -85.06 -46.36 -72.18
N LYS A 2 -84.08 -47.20 -71.79
CA LYS A 2 -83.74 -47.71 -70.45
C LYS A 2 -84.90 -47.87 -69.42
N LYS A 3 -85.24 -49.11 -69.08
CA LYS A 3 -84.71 -49.76 -67.86
C LYS A 3 -85.13 -51.24 -67.79
N LEU A 4 -84.09 -52.05 -67.65
CA LEU A 4 -84.05 -53.47 -67.37
C LEU A 4 -84.49 -53.70 -65.91
N LEU A 5 -85.39 -54.65 -65.65
CA LEU A 5 -85.55 -55.23 -64.31
C LEU A 5 -85.89 -56.73 -64.46
N ILE A 6 -84.83 -57.55 -64.35
CA ILE A 6 -84.92 -59.00 -64.27
C ILE A 6 -85.04 -59.34 -62.79
N SER A 7 -86.18 -59.93 -62.39
CA SER A 7 -86.42 -60.41 -61.03
C SER A 7 -85.92 -61.86 -60.93
N LEU A 8 -84.72 -62.04 -60.39
CA LEU A 8 -84.14 -63.36 -60.08
C LEU A 8 -84.49 -63.70 -58.63
N ILE A 9 -85.36 -64.69 -58.43
CA ILE A 9 -85.67 -65.26 -57.10
C ILE A 9 -84.58 -66.28 -56.76
N LEU A 10 -83.71 -65.91 -55.82
CA LEU A 10 -82.65 -66.77 -55.29
C LEU A 10 -83.08 -67.25 -53.89
N PHE A 11 -83.37 -68.55 -53.77
CA PHE A 11 -83.54 -69.22 -52.48
C PHE A 11 -82.15 -69.39 -51.83
N ILE A 12 -81.85 -68.59 -50.80
CA ILE A 12 -80.68 -68.79 -49.93
C ILE A 12 -81.16 -69.44 -48.63
N THR A 13 -80.74 -70.68 -48.44
CA THR A 13 -80.85 -71.42 -47.18
C THR A 13 -79.93 -70.77 -46.15
N ILE A 14 -80.49 -70.23 -45.07
CA ILE A 14 -79.72 -69.67 -43.95
C ILE A 14 -79.12 -70.83 -43.16
N VAL A 15 -77.81 -71.07 -43.33
CA VAL A 15 -77.02 -71.84 -42.37
C VAL A 15 -76.58 -70.89 -41.27
N SER A 16 -76.99 -71.18 -40.04
CA SER A 16 -76.55 -70.48 -38.82
C SER A 16 -75.03 -70.61 -38.68
N ILE A 17 -74.30 -69.54 -39.02
CA ILE A 17 -72.88 -69.43 -38.74
C ILE A 17 -72.76 -69.01 -37.27
N GLY A 18 -72.12 -69.86 -36.46
CA GLY A 18 -71.84 -69.55 -35.06
C GLY A 18 -71.07 -68.24 -34.93
N THR A 19 -71.38 -67.49 -33.88
CA THR A 19 -70.65 -66.29 -33.46
C THR A 19 -69.16 -66.64 -33.28
N ILE A 20 -68.31 -66.19 -34.21
CA ILE A 20 -66.86 -66.19 -34.05
C ILE A 20 -66.54 -65.10 -33.02
N SER A 21 -66.24 -65.52 -31.79
CA SER A 21 -65.59 -64.67 -30.80
C SER A 21 -64.16 -64.40 -31.27
N LEU A 22 -63.96 -63.26 -31.93
CA LEU A 22 -62.62 -62.70 -32.11
C LEU A 22 -62.06 -62.39 -30.72
N ILE A 23 -61.22 -63.29 -30.19
CA ILE A 23 -60.36 -62.95 -29.06
C ILE A 23 -59.36 -61.93 -29.64
N PRO A 24 -59.35 -60.65 -29.21
CA PRO A 24 -58.28 -59.76 -29.61
C PRO A 24 -56.98 -60.40 -29.14
N MET A 25 -56.11 -60.74 -30.09
CA MET A 25 -54.73 -61.11 -29.80
C MET A 25 -54.08 -59.84 -29.25
N VAL A 26 -54.16 -59.65 -27.93
CA VAL A 26 -53.44 -58.59 -27.24
C VAL A 26 -51.97 -58.88 -27.51
N ALA A 27 -51.34 -58.07 -28.36
CA ALA A 27 -49.91 -58.11 -28.56
C ALA A 27 -49.28 -58.07 -27.16
N ALA A 28 -48.48 -59.08 -26.82
CA ALA A 28 -47.78 -59.11 -25.55
C ALA A 28 -46.99 -57.80 -25.44
N GLN A 29 -47.45 -56.89 -24.57
CA GLN A 29 -46.83 -55.59 -24.43
C GLN A 29 -45.46 -55.81 -23.83
N THR A 30 -44.44 -55.72 -24.68
CA THR A 30 -43.04 -55.92 -24.29
C THR A 30 -42.68 -54.87 -23.27
N CYS A 31 -42.14 -55.28 -22.12
CA CYS A 31 -41.61 -54.36 -21.13
C CYS A 31 -40.54 -53.48 -21.80
N HIS A 32 -40.77 -52.18 -21.79
CA HIS A 32 -39.78 -51.18 -22.16
C HIS A 32 -39.12 -50.65 -20.89
N ALA A 33 -37.86 -51.06 -20.68
CA ALA A 33 -37.06 -50.55 -19.58
C ALA A 33 -36.58 -49.13 -19.92
N SER A 34 -36.80 -48.20 -19.01
CA SER A 34 -36.30 -46.83 -19.08
C SER A 34 -35.21 -46.61 -18.05
N ASN A 35 -34.35 -45.63 -18.28
CA ASN A 35 -33.34 -45.26 -17.30
C ASN A 35 -33.98 -44.68 -16.03
N LEU A 36 -33.36 -44.98 -14.88
CA LEU A 36 -33.69 -44.33 -13.63
C LEU A 36 -33.33 -42.86 -13.72
N VAL A 37 -34.12 -42.05 -13.03
CA VAL A 37 -33.82 -40.62 -12.87
C VAL A 37 -33.70 -40.33 -11.38
N ALA A 38 -32.63 -39.65 -11.02
CA ALA A 38 -32.42 -39.11 -9.68
C ALA A 38 -32.36 -37.59 -9.72
N THR A 39 -33.01 -36.97 -8.75
CA THR A 39 -33.00 -35.51 -8.54
C THR A 39 -32.41 -35.18 -7.19
N PHE A 40 -31.61 -34.11 -7.15
CA PHE A 40 -31.00 -33.57 -5.94
C PHE A 40 -31.74 -32.27 -5.55
N SER A 41 -32.12 -32.15 -4.29
CA SER A 41 -32.73 -30.93 -3.74
C SER A 41 -32.02 -30.52 -2.43
N PRO A 42 -31.35 -29.35 -2.39
CA PRO A 42 -31.01 -28.48 -3.53
C PRO A 42 -30.10 -29.19 -4.55
N ARG A 43 -30.12 -28.77 -5.83
CA ARG A 43 -29.20 -29.31 -6.84
C ARG A 43 -27.75 -28.87 -6.60
N GLU A 44 -27.58 -27.65 -6.12
CA GLU A 44 -26.27 -27.04 -5.83
C GLU A 44 -26.30 -26.38 -4.46
N GLN A 45 -25.20 -26.54 -3.71
CA GLN A 45 -25.02 -25.93 -2.39
C GLN A 45 -23.57 -25.46 -2.22
N ASN A 46 -23.40 -24.43 -1.40
CA ASN A 46 -22.09 -23.91 -1.00
C ASN A 46 -21.77 -24.35 0.43
N GLY A 47 -20.52 -24.70 0.69
CA GLY A 47 -20.04 -25.01 2.03
C GLY A 47 -18.56 -24.68 2.18
N THR A 48 -18.14 -24.51 3.42
CA THR A 48 -16.74 -24.29 3.78
C THR A 48 -15.97 -25.62 3.81
N ARG A 49 -14.64 -25.58 3.98
CA ARG A 49 -13.80 -26.79 4.01
C ARG A 49 -14.16 -27.67 5.21
N GLY A 50 -14.34 -28.97 4.97
CA GLY A 50 -14.70 -29.91 6.02
C GLY A 50 -16.17 -29.86 6.44
N GLU A 51 -16.98 -28.97 5.86
CA GLU A 51 -18.41 -28.89 6.11
C GLU A 51 -19.16 -30.05 5.44
N THR A 52 -20.26 -30.48 6.07
CA THR A 52 -21.16 -31.51 5.55
C THR A 52 -22.42 -30.86 5.00
N LEU A 53 -22.67 -31.02 3.70
CA LEU A 53 -23.91 -30.58 3.05
C LEU A 53 -24.85 -31.77 2.87
N ASN A 54 -26.15 -31.53 3.06
CA ASN A 54 -27.18 -32.56 2.99
C ASN A 54 -28.04 -32.34 1.75
N TYR A 55 -28.19 -33.38 0.94
CA TYR A 55 -29.00 -33.37 -0.27
C TYR A 55 -30.17 -34.33 -0.09
N LEU A 56 -31.41 -33.87 -0.34
CA LEU A 56 -32.53 -34.78 -0.51
C LEU A 56 -32.46 -35.36 -1.92
N VAL A 57 -32.19 -36.65 -2.02
CA VAL A 57 -32.12 -37.37 -3.30
C VAL A 57 -33.43 -38.12 -3.50
N THR A 58 -34.09 -37.91 -4.63
CA THR A 58 -35.29 -38.67 -5.02
C THR A 58 -35.00 -39.46 -6.28
N ILE A 59 -35.19 -40.78 -6.21
CA ILE A 59 -34.99 -41.72 -7.31
C ILE A 59 -36.35 -42.21 -7.79
N GLN A 60 -36.57 -42.17 -9.10
CA GLN A 60 -37.78 -42.65 -9.76
C GLN A 60 -37.46 -43.76 -10.76
N ASN A 61 -38.23 -44.84 -10.70
CA ASN A 61 -38.22 -45.88 -11.72
C ASN A 61 -39.20 -45.51 -12.84
N ASN A 62 -38.66 -45.20 -14.03
CA ASN A 62 -39.44 -44.79 -15.20
C ASN A 62 -39.75 -45.93 -16.17
N ASN A 63 -39.53 -47.18 -15.75
CA ASN A 63 -39.94 -48.34 -16.54
C ASN A 63 -41.46 -48.31 -16.80
N ASP A 64 -41.87 -48.96 -17.89
CA ASP A 64 -43.29 -49.18 -18.16
C ASP A 64 -43.94 -50.04 -17.07
N ALA A 65 -45.25 -49.85 -16.84
CA ALA A 65 -46.02 -50.61 -15.84
C ALA A 65 -46.00 -52.14 -16.06
N THR A 66 -45.69 -52.59 -17.27
CA THR A 66 -45.55 -54.02 -17.62
C THR A 66 -44.21 -54.61 -17.18
N CYS A 67 -43.23 -53.77 -16.83
CA CYS A 67 -41.98 -54.21 -16.25
C CYS A 67 -42.19 -54.61 -14.80
N GLY A 68 -41.69 -55.78 -14.39
CA GLY A 68 -41.75 -56.16 -12.98
C GLY A 68 -40.99 -55.18 -12.07
N THR A 69 -41.19 -55.31 -10.76
CA THR A 69 -40.39 -54.61 -9.76
C THR A 69 -38.90 -54.92 -9.94
N GLY A 70 -38.07 -53.88 -9.98
CA GLY A 70 -36.61 -53.99 -10.15
C GLY A 70 -35.86 -53.64 -8.87
N THR A 71 -34.69 -54.26 -8.67
CA THR A 71 -33.72 -53.89 -7.63
C THR A 71 -32.51 -53.23 -8.27
N PHE A 72 -32.22 -52.00 -7.86
CA PHE A 72 -31.19 -51.14 -8.42
C PHE A 72 -30.10 -50.92 -7.38
N TYR A 73 -28.86 -51.29 -7.71
CA TYR A 73 -27.70 -51.03 -6.86
C TYR A 73 -27.19 -49.63 -7.12
N LEU A 74 -26.88 -48.90 -6.05
CA LEU A 74 -26.50 -47.49 -6.13
C LEU A 74 -25.03 -47.33 -5.75
N THR A 75 -24.37 -46.40 -6.43
CA THR A 75 -23.04 -45.92 -6.07
C THR A 75 -22.97 -44.41 -6.27
N ALA A 76 -22.17 -43.73 -5.47
CA ALA A 76 -21.89 -42.31 -5.63
C ALA A 76 -20.37 -42.09 -5.69
N ASN A 77 -19.90 -41.27 -6.63
CA ASN A 77 -18.48 -41.06 -6.86
C ASN A 77 -18.08 -39.58 -6.69
N LEU A 78 -17.06 -39.33 -5.87
CA LEU A 78 -16.34 -38.07 -5.71
C LEU A 78 -14.81 -38.23 -5.86
N GLN A 79 -14.32 -39.44 -6.15
CA GLN A 79 -12.88 -39.78 -6.16
C GLN A 79 -12.08 -39.00 -7.20
N ARG A 80 -12.72 -38.49 -8.25
CA ARG A 80 -12.07 -37.63 -9.24
C ARG A 80 -11.48 -36.33 -8.67
N TYR A 81 -11.81 -36.00 -7.41
CA TYR A 81 -11.40 -34.79 -6.71
C TYR A 81 -10.42 -35.01 -5.56
N GLY A 82 -9.83 -36.21 -5.45
CA GLY A 82 -8.80 -36.54 -4.46
C GLY A 82 -9.33 -37.20 -3.19
N THR A 83 -8.41 -37.43 -2.24
CA THR A 83 -8.72 -38.08 -0.95
C THR A 83 -9.36 -37.11 0.04
N GLY A 84 -10.14 -37.63 0.99
CA GLY A 84 -10.71 -36.84 2.11
C GLY A 84 -12.17 -36.39 1.94
N TRP A 85 -12.77 -36.58 0.76
CA TRP A 85 -14.22 -36.43 0.58
C TRP A 85 -14.94 -37.66 1.14
N THR A 86 -16.05 -37.45 1.85
CA THR A 86 -16.86 -38.55 2.38
C THR A 86 -18.33 -38.41 2.00
N ILE A 87 -18.96 -39.53 1.68
CA ILE A 87 -20.39 -39.63 1.35
C ILE A 87 -21.01 -40.62 2.35
N THR A 88 -22.09 -40.20 3.00
CA THR A 88 -22.86 -41.04 3.92
C THR A 88 -24.36 -40.92 3.61
N GLY A 89 -25.16 -41.88 4.09
CA GLY A 89 -26.61 -41.90 3.83
C GLY A 89 -27.03 -42.49 2.48
N LEU A 90 -26.10 -43.02 1.68
CA LEU A 90 -26.40 -43.73 0.43
C LEU A 90 -26.82 -45.19 0.72
N PRO A 91 -28.06 -45.61 0.41
CA PRO A 91 -28.43 -47.02 0.47
C PRO A 91 -27.70 -47.81 -0.63
N SER A 92 -27.28 -49.04 -0.33
CA SER A 92 -26.58 -49.91 -1.31
C SER A 92 -27.46 -50.34 -2.48
N SER A 93 -28.78 -50.42 -2.27
CA SER A 93 -29.76 -50.65 -3.31
C SER A 93 -31.14 -50.09 -2.96
N VAL A 94 -32.00 -49.97 -3.97
CA VAL A 94 -33.43 -49.63 -3.83
C VAL A 94 -34.27 -50.58 -4.69
N THR A 95 -35.43 -50.96 -4.18
CA THR A 95 -36.40 -51.80 -4.90
C THR A 95 -37.62 -50.97 -5.22
N LEU A 96 -37.92 -50.80 -6.51
CA LEU A 96 -38.98 -49.91 -6.99
C LEU A 96 -39.81 -50.60 -8.07
N SER A 97 -41.13 -50.56 -7.90
CA SER A 97 -42.07 -50.86 -8.99
C SER A 97 -42.03 -49.75 -10.06
N PRO A 98 -42.46 -50.03 -11.30
CA PRO A 98 -42.64 -48.99 -12.32
C PRO A 98 -43.43 -47.78 -11.82
N GLY A 99 -42.96 -46.57 -12.12
CA GLY A 99 -43.55 -45.31 -11.67
C GLY A 99 -43.33 -44.98 -10.19
N GLN A 100 -42.80 -45.89 -9.38
CA GLN A 100 -42.53 -45.65 -7.97
C GLN A 100 -41.29 -44.76 -7.77
N SER A 101 -41.34 -43.93 -6.74
CA SER A 101 -40.19 -43.15 -6.27
C SER A 101 -39.86 -43.45 -4.82
N THR A 102 -38.60 -43.22 -4.45
CA THR A 102 -38.13 -43.22 -3.06
C THR A 102 -37.15 -42.07 -2.85
N SER A 103 -37.02 -41.60 -1.61
CA SER A 103 -36.11 -40.52 -1.25
C SER A 103 -35.27 -40.87 -0.04
N PHE A 104 -34.02 -40.38 -0.03
CA PHE A 104 -33.11 -40.47 1.11
C PHE A 104 -32.24 -39.22 1.20
N THR A 105 -31.65 -38.99 2.37
CA THR A 105 -30.69 -37.89 2.57
C THR A 105 -29.28 -38.39 2.28
N LEU A 106 -28.62 -37.75 1.32
CA LEU A 106 -27.22 -37.96 1.02
C LEU A 106 -26.39 -36.84 1.69
N SER A 107 -25.52 -37.21 2.61
CA SER A 107 -24.65 -36.27 3.31
C SER A 107 -23.25 -36.33 2.72
N VAL A 108 -22.78 -35.19 2.20
CA VAL A 108 -21.48 -35.05 1.54
C VAL A 108 -20.61 -34.11 2.34
N ARG A 109 -19.47 -34.59 2.82
CA ARG A 109 -18.48 -33.78 3.55
C ARG A 109 -17.26 -33.52 2.68
N SER A 110 -16.91 -32.25 2.51
CA SER A 110 -15.71 -31.86 1.78
C SER A 110 -14.43 -32.18 2.55
N SER A 111 -13.31 -32.29 1.84
CA SER A 111 -12.00 -32.38 2.48
C SER A 111 -11.67 -31.08 3.23
N THR A 112 -10.98 -31.18 4.36
CA THR A 112 -10.43 -30.00 5.07
C THR A 112 -9.34 -29.28 4.27
N THR A 113 -8.85 -29.88 3.19
CA THR A 113 -7.88 -29.30 2.26
C THR A 113 -8.46 -29.10 0.85
N ALA A 114 -9.79 -29.14 0.70
CA ALA A 114 -10.42 -28.95 -0.61
C ALA A 114 -10.07 -27.57 -1.22
N GLU A 115 -9.75 -27.56 -2.51
CA GLU A 115 -9.39 -26.33 -3.22
C GLU A 115 -10.59 -25.39 -3.41
N TYR A 116 -10.31 -24.10 -3.50
CA TYR A 116 -11.33 -23.12 -3.88
C TYR A 116 -11.34 -23.03 -5.41
N LEU A 117 -12.35 -23.62 -6.02
CA LEU A 117 -12.50 -23.65 -7.47
C LEU A 117 -13.59 -22.65 -7.90
N SER A 118 -13.43 -22.07 -9.09
CA SER A 118 -14.46 -21.22 -9.69
C SER A 118 -15.73 -22.00 -10.07
N TYR A 119 -15.62 -23.32 -10.19
CA TYR A 119 -16.69 -24.27 -10.48
C TYR A 119 -16.96 -25.22 -9.30
N SER A 120 -18.10 -25.90 -9.34
CA SER A 120 -18.55 -26.80 -8.28
C SER A 120 -18.07 -28.23 -8.47
N TYR A 121 -17.80 -28.92 -7.36
CA TYR A 121 -17.53 -30.35 -7.32
C TYR A 121 -18.82 -31.11 -7.64
N ILE A 122 -18.80 -32.01 -8.64
CA ILE A 122 -19.99 -32.75 -9.05
C ILE A 122 -20.06 -34.09 -8.32
N ILE A 123 -21.22 -34.37 -7.74
CA ILE A 123 -21.56 -35.64 -7.11
C ILE A 123 -22.31 -36.47 -8.15
N ASP A 124 -21.65 -37.48 -8.73
CA ASP A 124 -22.32 -38.41 -9.66
C ASP A 124 -22.99 -39.53 -8.87
N LEU A 125 -24.31 -39.64 -8.97
CA LEU A 125 -25.06 -40.80 -8.50
C LEU A 125 -25.30 -41.73 -9.68
N ALA A 126 -24.90 -42.99 -9.55
CA ALA A 126 -25.04 -43.99 -10.59
C ALA A 126 -25.78 -45.24 -10.09
N ALA A 127 -26.47 -45.92 -11.00
CA ALA A 127 -27.19 -47.15 -10.70
C ALA A 127 -26.87 -48.28 -11.68
N ALA A 128 -27.04 -49.52 -11.22
CA ALA A 128 -27.01 -50.73 -12.03
C ALA A 128 -28.23 -51.61 -11.70
N LEU A 129 -28.90 -52.14 -12.74
CA LEU A 129 -30.06 -53.03 -12.59
C LEU A 129 -29.60 -54.50 -12.63
N LEU A 130 -30.08 -55.33 -11.70
CA LEU A 130 -30.14 -56.78 -11.90
C LEU A 130 -31.48 -57.11 -12.56
N ALA A 131 -31.47 -57.46 -13.84
CA ALA A 131 -32.69 -57.88 -14.52
C ALA A 131 -33.20 -59.21 -13.93
N PRO A 132 -34.48 -59.32 -13.52
CA PRO A 132 -35.05 -60.61 -13.13
C PRO A 132 -35.16 -61.50 -14.38
N GLY A 133 -34.41 -62.61 -14.42
CA GLY A 133 -34.41 -63.57 -15.52
C GLY A 133 -33.14 -63.58 -16.40
N TYR A 134 -32.15 -62.74 -16.10
CA TYR A 134 -30.81 -62.86 -16.67
C TYR A 134 -29.96 -63.74 -15.75
N GLU A 135 -29.73 -64.99 -16.14
CA GLU A 135 -28.81 -65.88 -15.43
C GLU A 135 -27.42 -65.22 -15.32
N ILE A 136 -26.74 -65.50 -14.22
CA ILE A 136 -25.44 -64.95 -13.84
C ILE A 136 -24.38 -65.44 -14.84
N GLY A 137 -24.28 -64.75 -15.97
CA GLY A 137 -23.15 -64.81 -16.89
C GLY A 137 -22.34 -63.53 -16.74
N THR A 138 -21.40 -63.53 -15.80
CA THR A 138 -20.09 -62.80 -15.72
C THR A 138 -19.82 -61.50 -16.52
N GLY A 139 -20.83 -60.75 -16.96
CA GLY A 139 -20.69 -59.42 -17.56
C GLY A 139 -20.82 -58.35 -16.48
N PRO A 140 -19.93 -57.34 -16.43
CA PRO A 140 -20.01 -56.29 -15.43
C PRO A 140 -21.32 -55.52 -15.62
N SER A 141 -22.14 -55.46 -14.57
CA SER A 141 -23.26 -54.52 -14.51
C SER A 141 -22.70 -53.11 -14.67
N THR A 142 -22.87 -52.49 -15.84
CA THR A 142 -22.33 -51.16 -16.11
C THR A 142 -23.18 -50.13 -15.36
N TYR A 143 -22.58 -49.50 -14.35
CA TYR A 143 -23.20 -48.35 -13.69
C TYR A 143 -23.36 -47.21 -14.69
N TYR A 144 -24.55 -46.60 -14.74
CA TYR A 144 -24.80 -45.37 -15.49
C TYR A 144 -25.25 -44.26 -14.54
N VAL A 145 -24.88 -43.02 -14.85
CA VAL A 145 -25.22 -41.85 -14.02
C VAL A 145 -26.72 -41.56 -14.14
N ILE A 146 -27.41 -41.53 -13.00
CA ILE A 146 -28.85 -41.28 -12.90
C ILE A 146 -29.19 -39.88 -12.39
N GLY A 147 -28.22 -39.17 -11.80
CA GLY A 147 -28.41 -37.79 -11.34
C GLY A 147 -27.10 -37.17 -10.85
N GLN A 148 -27.11 -35.83 -10.76
CA GLN A 148 -25.94 -35.05 -10.33
C GLN A 148 -26.33 -33.97 -9.33
N GLY A 149 -25.55 -33.90 -8.23
CA GLY A 149 -25.53 -32.78 -7.29
C GLY A 149 -24.23 -31.97 -7.41
N PHE A 150 -24.21 -30.75 -6.89
CA PHE A 150 -23.06 -29.86 -6.94
C PHE A 150 -22.71 -29.32 -5.55
N TYR A 151 -21.45 -29.42 -5.16
CA TYR A 151 -20.88 -28.87 -3.92
C TYR A 151 -19.86 -27.80 -4.32
N LYS A 152 -20.08 -26.55 -3.93
CA LYS A 152 -19.08 -25.49 -4.10
C LYS A 152 -18.36 -25.21 -2.79
N VAL A 153 -17.04 -25.40 -2.77
CA VAL A 153 -16.22 -25.03 -1.62
C VAL A 153 -15.98 -23.54 -1.67
N ILE A 154 -16.52 -22.80 -0.72
CA ILE A 154 -16.33 -21.36 -0.58
C ILE A 154 -15.31 -21.07 0.52
N PRO A 155 -14.46 -20.05 0.35
CA PRO A 155 -13.57 -19.64 1.42
C PRO A 155 -14.37 -19.04 2.57
N THR A 156 -13.88 -19.25 3.80
CA THR A 156 -14.44 -18.60 4.99
C THR A 156 -13.71 -17.29 5.16
N CYS A 157 -14.43 -16.18 5.38
CA CYS A 157 -13.77 -14.94 5.76
C CYS A 157 -13.28 -15.08 7.21
N HIS A 158 -11.96 -15.07 7.38
CA HIS A 158 -11.35 -14.82 8.68
C HIS A 158 -10.93 -13.35 8.75
N ALA A 159 -11.68 -12.56 9.51
CA ALA A 159 -11.31 -11.18 9.79
C ALA A 159 -10.04 -11.16 10.66
N ALA A 160 -9.06 -10.36 10.26
CA ALA A 160 -7.87 -10.08 11.04
C ALA A 160 -7.90 -8.62 11.48
N ASN A 161 -7.05 -8.28 12.45
CA ASN A 161 -6.93 -6.89 12.88
C ASN A 161 -6.19 -6.07 11.82
N LEU A 162 -6.69 -4.85 11.60
CA LEU A 162 -5.95 -3.79 10.94
C LEU A 162 -4.63 -3.53 11.67
N TYR A 163 -3.64 -3.05 10.93
CA TYR A 163 -2.36 -2.62 11.48
C TYR A 163 -1.97 -1.25 10.90
N ALA A 164 -1.43 -0.37 11.74
CA ALA A 164 -1.01 0.96 11.34
C ALA A 164 0.41 1.30 11.80
N VAL A 165 1.17 1.97 10.94
CA VAL A 165 2.55 2.41 11.18
C VAL A 165 2.64 3.92 11.11
N PHE A 166 3.22 4.54 12.13
CA PHE A 166 3.55 5.96 12.16
C PHE A 166 4.97 6.19 11.64
N SER A 167 5.13 7.15 10.73
CA SER A 167 6.42 7.60 10.19
C SER A 167 6.51 9.12 10.21
N PRO A 168 7.45 9.71 10.98
CA PRO A 168 8.26 9.03 12.00
C PRO A 168 7.40 8.49 13.17
N LYS A 169 7.91 7.49 13.90
CA LYS A 169 7.18 6.91 15.06
C LYS A 169 7.13 7.88 16.24
N SER A 170 8.17 8.67 16.44
CA SER A 170 8.29 9.66 17.52
C SER A 170 8.81 10.98 16.97
N GLN A 171 8.30 12.09 17.49
CA GLN A 171 8.79 13.43 17.19
C GLN A 171 8.81 14.29 18.43
N GLU A 172 9.64 15.33 18.40
CA GLU A 172 9.72 16.34 19.45
C GLU A 172 9.23 17.67 18.89
N GLY A 173 8.49 18.42 19.71
CA GLY A 173 7.94 19.71 19.34
C GLY A 173 7.80 20.62 20.55
N ARG A 174 7.84 21.93 20.31
CA ARG A 174 7.62 22.94 21.34
C ARG A 174 6.13 23.02 21.68
N ARG A 175 5.81 23.66 22.81
CA ARG A 175 4.41 23.98 23.15
C ARG A 175 3.77 24.81 22.03
N GLY A 176 2.59 24.41 21.57
CA GLY A 176 1.91 25.08 20.47
C GLY A 176 2.39 24.66 19.07
N GLU A 177 3.41 23.82 18.96
CA GLU A 177 3.94 23.37 17.67
C GLU A 177 3.09 22.24 17.09
N ALA A 178 2.89 22.28 15.77
CA ALA A 178 2.20 21.23 15.04
C ALA A 178 3.23 20.28 14.42
N LEU A 179 3.19 19.01 14.81
CA LEU A 179 4.00 17.94 14.24
C LEU A 179 3.19 17.14 13.22
N THR A 180 3.85 16.65 12.19
CA THR A 180 3.22 15.95 11.06
C THR A 180 3.70 14.52 10.98
N TYR A 181 2.78 13.57 10.99
CA TYR A 181 3.04 12.13 10.88
C TYR A 181 2.47 11.61 9.57
N THR A 182 3.14 10.65 8.94
CA THR A 182 2.57 9.82 7.89
C THR A 182 2.15 8.49 8.50
N ILE A 183 0.89 8.12 8.33
CA ILE A 183 0.31 6.90 8.88
C ILE A 183 -0.05 5.96 7.73
N SER A 184 0.58 4.79 7.69
CA SER A 184 0.25 3.72 6.73
C SER A 184 -0.64 2.69 7.42
N ILE A 185 -1.84 2.46 6.90
CA ILE A 185 -2.82 1.50 7.44
C ILE A 185 -2.96 0.34 6.46
N THR A 186 -2.86 -0.89 6.97
CA THR A 186 -2.95 -2.13 6.19
C THR A 186 -4.13 -2.99 6.67
N ASN A 187 -4.94 -3.46 5.73
CA ASN A 187 -5.99 -4.44 5.98
C ASN A 187 -5.42 -5.86 5.89
N ASN A 188 -5.31 -6.56 7.02
CA ASN A 188 -4.79 -7.93 7.06
C ASN A 188 -5.87 -9.01 6.96
N ASN A 189 -7.12 -8.64 6.65
CA ASN A 189 -8.17 -9.63 6.40
C ASN A 189 -7.74 -10.61 5.30
N GLU A 190 -8.35 -11.79 5.29
CA GLU A 190 -8.20 -12.70 4.15
C GLU A 190 -8.95 -12.16 2.92
N GLU A 191 -8.48 -12.49 1.72
CA GLU A 191 -9.07 -12.06 0.43
C GLU A 191 -10.58 -12.35 0.34
N ALA A 192 -11.01 -13.45 0.95
CA ALA A 192 -12.41 -13.88 1.02
C ALA A 192 -13.35 -12.90 1.72
N CYS A 193 -12.83 -11.96 2.52
CA CYS A 193 -13.62 -10.96 3.22
C CYS A 193 -14.10 -9.82 2.31
N GLY A 194 -13.50 -9.65 1.13
CA GLY A 194 -13.80 -8.52 0.24
C GLY A 194 -13.42 -7.16 0.84
N GLU A 195 -13.80 -6.07 0.15
CA GLU A 195 -13.54 -4.70 0.60
C GLU A 195 -14.24 -4.39 1.93
N GLY A 196 -13.48 -3.90 2.91
CA GLY A 196 -14.01 -3.46 4.21
C GLY A 196 -14.05 -1.95 4.32
N THR A 197 -15.08 -1.42 5.00
CA THR A 197 -15.12 -0.02 5.46
C THR A 197 -14.76 0.03 6.94
N PHE A 198 -13.80 0.89 7.30
CA PHE A 198 -13.28 1.02 8.65
C PHE A 198 -13.41 2.46 9.12
N TYR A 199 -13.98 2.66 10.30
CA TYR A 199 -14.08 3.95 10.97
C TYR A 199 -12.85 4.12 11.85
N LEU A 200 -12.21 5.28 11.73
CA LEU A 200 -10.95 5.59 12.39
C LEU A 200 -11.19 6.65 13.48
N ASP A 201 -10.56 6.45 14.63
CA ASP A 201 -10.51 7.43 15.70
C ASP A 201 -9.07 7.63 16.15
N VAL A 202 -8.65 8.88 16.28
CA VAL A 202 -7.33 9.22 16.82
C VAL A 202 -7.56 9.84 18.18
N SER A 203 -7.03 9.19 19.20
CA SER A 203 -7.13 9.65 20.58
C SER A 203 -5.74 9.86 21.17
N LEU A 204 -5.65 10.77 22.14
CA LEU A 204 -4.48 10.91 22.99
C LEU A 204 -4.82 10.22 24.31
N GLN A 205 -3.96 9.30 24.77
CA GLN A 205 -4.26 8.41 25.92
C GLN A 205 -4.64 9.13 27.23
N ARG A 206 -4.54 10.45 27.29
CA ARG A 206 -5.13 11.28 28.32
C ARG A 206 -5.62 12.54 27.63
N TYR A 207 -6.93 12.63 27.37
CA TYR A 207 -7.60 13.82 26.84
C TYR A 207 -7.18 15.07 27.63
N GLN A 208 -6.12 15.72 27.16
CA GLN A 208 -5.74 17.02 27.64
C GLN A 208 -6.47 18.02 26.77
N LYS A 209 -7.29 18.84 27.42
CA LYS A 209 -7.99 19.94 26.78
C LYS A 209 -6.99 20.78 25.98
N GLY A 210 -7.32 21.07 24.72
CA GLY A 210 -6.54 21.99 23.89
C GLY A 210 -5.59 21.38 22.86
N TRP A 211 -5.42 20.04 22.84
CA TRP A 211 -4.76 19.37 21.72
C TRP A 211 -5.63 19.41 20.46
N ILE A 212 -5.02 19.65 19.30
CA ILE A 212 -5.72 19.75 18.02
C ILE A 212 -5.16 18.68 17.09
N ILE A 213 -6.06 17.89 16.49
CA ILE A 213 -5.74 16.86 15.50
C ILE A 213 -6.45 17.21 14.19
N THR A 214 -5.71 17.28 13.09
CA THR A 214 -6.25 17.62 11.76
C THR A 214 -5.64 16.77 10.65
N ASP A 215 -6.21 16.90 9.45
CA ASP A 215 -5.77 16.32 8.18
C ASP A 215 -5.87 14.79 8.06
N PHE A 216 -6.56 14.14 9.01
CA PHE A 216 -6.75 12.70 9.03
C PHE A 216 -8.21 12.29 8.77
N PRO A 217 -8.47 11.26 7.94
CA PRO A 217 -9.83 10.83 7.62
C PRO A 217 -10.50 10.11 8.79
N SER A 218 -11.83 10.24 8.90
CA SER A 218 -12.64 9.51 9.88
C SER A 218 -13.04 8.10 9.45
N GLN A 219 -12.86 7.76 8.17
CA GLN A 219 -13.11 6.42 7.64
C GLN A 219 -12.28 6.13 6.40
N ILE A 220 -12.03 4.86 6.14
CA ILE A 220 -11.32 4.37 4.95
C ILE A 220 -11.98 3.11 4.41
N THR A 221 -11.81 2.85 3.11
CA THR A 221 -12.09 1.54 2.52
C THR A 221 -10.80 0.89 2.06
N LEU A 222 -10.65 -0.41 2.32
CA LEU A 222 -9.47 -1.19 1.95
C LEU A 222 -9.87 -2.60 1.53
N TRP A 223 -9.31 -3.05 0.42
CA TRP A 223 -9.28 -4.47 0.09
C TRP A 223 -8.35 -5.24 1.03
N PRO A 224 -8.57 -6.54 1.24
CA PRO A 224 -7.63 -7.41 1.93
C PRO A 224 -6.21 -7.30 1.33
N GLY A 225 -5.20 -7.09 2.16
CA GLY A 225 -3.80 -6.86 1.77
C GLY A 225 -3.47 -5.43 1.30
N GLU A 226 -4.46 -4.56 1.08
CA GLU A 226 -4.24 -3.19 0.65
C GLU A 226 -3.68 -2.31 1.79
N SER A 227 -2.82 -1.36 1.42
CA SER A 227 -2.32 -0.34 2.34
C SER A 227 -2.56 1.07 1.79
N LYS A 228 -3.00 2.00 2.65
CA LYS A 228 -3.14 3.43 2.31
C LYS A 228 -2.41 4.29 3.34
N SER A 229 -1.80 5.37 2.86
CA SER A 229 -1.05 6.32 3.68
C SER A 229 -1.79 7.65 3.79
N PHE A 230 -1.81 8.21 5.00
CA PHE A 230 -2.47 9.48 5.32
C PHE A 230 -1.55 10.37 6.13
N THR A 231 -1.78 11.68 6.06
CA THR A 231 -1.09 12.65 6.91
C THR A 231 -1.91 12.92 8.17
N LEU A 232 -1.27 12.89 9.34
CA LEU A 232 -1.87 13.29 10.61
C LEU A 232 -1.09 14.50 11.13
N LYS A 233 -1.77 15.62 11.37
CA LYS A 233 -1.18 16.76 12.08
C LYS A 233 -1.67 16.81 13.51
N VAL A 234 -0.73 16.90 14.44
CA VAL A 234 -1.01 16.98 15.87
C VAL A 234 -0.36 18.25 16.42
N LYS A 235 -1.16 19.13 17.01
CA LYS A 235 -0.69 20.38 17.63
C LYS A 235 -0.92 20.33 19.13
N SER A 236 0.16 20.49 19.89
CA SER A 236 0.09 20.61 21.35
C SER A 236 -0.49 21.97 21.76
N PRO A 237 -1.16 22.09 22.91
CA PRO A 237 -1.53 23.39 23.45
C PRO A 237 -0.30 24.16 23.96
N THR A 238 -0.41 25.48 24.07
CA THR A 238 0.70 26.37 24.47
C THR A 238 1.13 26.21 25.93
N ASP A 239 0.33 25.50 26.74
CA ASP A 239 0.55 25.19 28.15
C ASP A 239 0.79 23.69 28.40
N ALA A 240 1.05 22.89 27.36
CA ALA A 240 1.29 21.45 27.50
C ALA A 240 2.48 21.14 28.45
N GLU A 241 2.31 20.14 29.33
CA GLU A 241 3.38 19.65 30.20
C GLU A 241 4.54 19.08 29.36
N LEU A 242 5.78 19.27 29.82
CA LEU A 242 6.98 18.75 29.14
C LEU A 242 7.12 17.26 29.40
N ARG A 243 6.68 16.44 28.45
CA ARG A 243 6.74 14.99 28.49
C ARG A 243 6.39 14.40 27.13
N GLU A 244 6.49 13.08 27.04
CA GLU A 244 5.96 12.31 25.92
C GLU A 244 4.44 12.08 26.04
N TYR A 245 3.76 12.18 24.91
CA TYR A 245 2.33 11.93 24.73
C TYR A 245 2.14 10.83 23.69
N ILE A 246 1.30 9.86 24.03
CA ILE A 246 0.97 8.73 23.16
C ILE A 246 -0.25 9.09 22.32
N ILE A 247 -0.09 8.94 21.00
CA ILE A 247 -1.13 9.07 19.99
C ILE A 247 -1.60 7.66 19.63
N ASP A 248 -2.81 7.31 20.03
CA ASP A 248 -3.43 6.03 19.69
C ASP A 248 -4.32 6.21 18.46
N LEU A 249 -4.07 5.40 17.44
CA LEU A 249 -5.02 5.22 16.34
C LEU A 249 -5.82 3.95 16.60
N SER A 250 -7.14 4.11 16.67
CA SER A 250 -8.09 3.02 16.80
C SER A 250 -8.95 2.88 15.55
N ALA A 251 -9.43 1.67 15.30
CA ALA A 251 -10.37 1.41 14.21
C ALA A 251 -11.53 0.51 14.66
N ALA A 252 -12.67 0.68 14.01
CA ALA A 252 -13.86 -0.15 14.15
C ALA A 252 -14.50 -0.45 12.78
N SER A 253 -15.17 -1.59 12.65
CA SER A 253 -15.91 -1.98 11.44
C SER A 253 -17.32 -1.38 11.37
N VAL A 254 -17.76 -0.67 12.42
CA VAL A 254 -19.06 0.01 12.51
C VAL A 254 -18.88 1.47 12.98
N PRO A 255 -19.83 2.37 12.67
CA PRO A 255 -19.70 3.78 13.02
C PRO A 255 -19.55 4.03 14.53
N PRO A 256 -18.83 5.09 14.93
CA PRO A 256 -18.82 5.56 16.32
C PRO A 256 -20.23 5.97 16.77
N GLY A 257 -20.72 5.42 17.89
CA GLY A 257 -22.03 5.74 18.48
C GLY A 257 -23.13 4.69 18.28
N THR A 258 -22.93 3.68 17.45
CA THR A 258 -23.74 2.46 17.41
C THR A 258 -23.01 1.37 18.17
N PHE A 259 -23.38 1.07 19.43
CA PHE A 259 -22.67 0.16 20.36
C PHE A 259 -21.75 -0.89 19.67
N PRO A 260 -20.45 -0.62 19.50
CA PRO A 260 -19.46 -1.62 19.12
C PRO A 260 -18.72 -2.07 20.38
N THR A 261 -18.55 -3.38 20.58
CA THR A 261 -17.69 -3.91 21.65
C THR A 261 -16.21 -3.92 21.28
N ASP A 262 -15.86 -3.66 20.00
CA ASP A 262 -14.54 -3.99 19.45
C ASP A 262 -13.86 -2.75 18.84
N ILE A 263 -13.59 -1.73 19.66
CA ILE A 263 -12.61 -0.69 19.31
C ILE A 263 -11.23 -1.25 19.61
N VAL A 264 -10.38 -1.41 18.60
CA VAL A 264 -9.02 -1.94 18.74
C VAL A 264 -8.02 -0.85 18.38
N VAL A 265 -6.99 -0.67 19.21
CA VAL A 265 -5.83 0.18 18.88
C VAL A 265 -5.00 -0.53 17.83
N ILE A 266 -4.85 0.09 16.66
CA ILE A 266 -4.20 -0.50 15.48
C ILE A 266 -2.79 0.07 15.24
N GLY A 267 -2.42 1.17 15.89
CA GLY A 267 -1.08 1.75 15.83
C GLY A 267 -0.87 2.87 16.84
N GLN A 268 0.40 3.18 17.11
CA GLN A 268 0.78 4.21 18.07
C GLN A 268 1.92 5.10 17.53
N GLY A 269 1.81 6.40 17.80
CA GLY A 269 2.86 7.40 17.60
C GLY A 269 3.15 8.18 18.88
N PHE A 270 4.26 8.91 18.91
CA PHE A 270 4.71 9.66 20.08
C PHE A 270 4.99 11.12 19.74
N TYR A 271 4.46 12.02 20.57
CA TYR A 271 4.74 13.46 20.54
C TYR A 271 5.41 13.83 21.86
N THR A 272 6.67 14.27 21.83
CA THR A 272 7.35 14.77 23.03
C THR A 272 7.35 16.30 23.04
N VAL A 273 6.70 16.87 24.06
CA VAL A 273 6.75 18.32 24.28
C VAL A 273 8.06 18.66 24.96
N ILE A 274 8.91 19.43 24.28
CA ILE A 274 10.19 19.91 24.80
C ILE A 274 10.13 21.41 25.11
N GLU A 275 11.01 21.85 25.99
CA GLU A 275 11.18 23.27 26.29
C GLU A 275 11.83 24.00 25.10
N MET A 276 11.66 25.33 25.01
CA MET A 276 12.55 26.11 24.16
C MET A 276 13.96 26.00 24.73
N THR A 277 14.75 25.08 24.20
CA THR A 277 16.19 25.29 24.20
C THR A 277 16.42 26.50 23.30
N THR A 278 16.66 27.66 23.91
CA THR A 278 17.54 28.63 23.27
C THR A 278 18.85 27.89 23.07
N THR A 279 19.01 27.28 21.90
CA THR A 279 20.32 26.92 21.39
C THR A 279 21.05 28.25 21.26
N ILE A 280 21.72 28.67 22.33
CA ILE A 280 22.83 29.61 22.22
C ILE A 280 23.81 28.82 21.33
N PRO A 281 23.98 29.21 20.06
CA PRO A 281 24.96 28.53 19.23
C PRO A 281 26.29 28.61 19.98
N ALA A 282 26.94 27.45 20.15
CA ALA A 282 28.17 27.36 20.93
C ALA A 282 29.13 28.46 20.44
N GLU A 283 29.58 29.32 21.36
CA GLU A 283 30.57 30.33 21.03
C GLU A 283 31.85 29.59 20.59
N GLU A 284 32.28 29.86 19.36
CA GLU A 284 33.52 29.33 18.79
C GLU A 284 34.59 30.42 18.84
N SER A 285 35.86 30.01 19.02
CA SER A 285 36.99 30.94 18.94
C SER A 285 37.38 31.16 17.48
N PHE A 286 37.33 32.40 17.00
CA PHE A 286 37.79 32.83 15.68
C PHE A 286 39.08 33.62 15.80
N GLU A 287 40.04 33.39 14.91
CA GLU A 287 41.30 34.13 14.90
C GLU A 287 41.54 34.78 13.53
N ILE A 288 41.69 36.10 13.51
CA ILE A 288 42.16 36.86 12.35
C ILE A 288 43.67 37.07 12.52
N LYS A 289 44.46 36.46 11.64
CA LYS A 289 45.91 36.68 11.58
C LYS A 289 46.23 37.72 10.52
N LEU A 290 46.82 38.85 10.93
CA LEU A 290 47.32 39.87 10.02
C LEU A 290 48.85 39.82 9.95
N TYR A 291 49.36 40.00 8.75
CA TYR A 291 50.78 40.19 8.50
C TYR A 291 51.07 41.66 8.23
N LYS A 292 52.32 42.08 8.40
CA LYS A 292 52.72 43.44 8.05
C LYS A 292 52.47 43.71 6.55
N GLY A 293 51.70 44.75 6.26
CA GLY A 293 51.29 45.11 4.90
C GLY A 293 49.80 44.87 4.63
N TRP A 294 49.45 44.71 3.35
CA TRP A 294 48.06 44.45 2.93
C TRP A 294 47.62 43.06 3.34
N ASN A 295 46.40 42.94 3.86
CA ASN A 295 45.74 41.67 4.16
C ASN A 295 44.33 41.71 3.59
N MET A 296 43.79 40.55 3.19
CA MET A 296 42.41 40.41 2.76
C MET A 296 41.69 39.49 3.74
N ILE A 297 40.79 40.06 4.53
CA ILE A 297 40.12 39.39 5.66
C ILE A 297 38.60 39.46 5.50
N SER A 298 37.86 38.64 6.24
CA SER A 298 36.39 38.64 6.27
C SER A 298 35.86 38.40 7.68
N SER A 299 34.61 38.80 7.91
CA SER A 299 33.91 38.45 9.15
C SER A 299 33.37 37.02 9.04
N SER A 300 33.78 36.15 9.95
CA SER A 300 33.24 34.79 10.10
C SER A 300 32.38 34.62 11.35
N ILE A 301 31.94 35.74 11.92
CA ILE A 301 31.09 35.80 13.11
C ILE A 301 29.74 36.44 12.77
N GLN A 302 28.70 36.04 13.49
CA GLN A 302 27.31 36.42 13.20
C GLN A 302 27.05 37.93 13.40
N ARG A 303 27.71 38.54 14.38
CA ARG A 303 27.60 40.00 14.61
C ARG A 303 28.46 40.78 13.62
N THR A 304 28.11 42.05 13.42
CA THR A 304 28.98 42.98 12.68
C THR A 304 30.29 43.19 13.45
N MET A 305 31.43 42.90 12.80
CA MET A 305 32.77 43.16 13.33
C MET A 305 33.21 44.57 12.95
N LEU A 306 33.46 45.44 13.92
CA LEU A 306 33.95 46.79 13.67
C LEU A 306 35.47 46.79 13.49
N ILE A 307 36.00 47.80 12.81
CA ILE A 307 37.46 47.96 12.68
C ILE A 307 38.12 48.14 14.04
N THR A 308 37.47 48.85 14.95
CA THR A 308 37.94 49.02 16.33
C THR A 308 38.04 47.70 17.09
N ASP A 309 37.30 46.65 16.72
CA ASP A 309 37.40 45.35 17.37
C ASP A 309 38.76 44.71 17.10
N ILE A 310 39.27 44.86 15.88
CA ILE A 310 40.61 44.39 15.49
C ILE A 310 41.70 45.23 16.16
N GLU A 311 41.52 46.55 16.22
CA GLU A 311 42.48 47.46 16.86
C GLU A 311 42.58 47.23 18.37
N ASN A 312 41.43 47.04 19.03
CA ASN A 312 41.36 46.69 20.45
C ASN A 312 42.00 45.34 20.77
N ALA A 313 42.06 44.42 19.78
CA ALA A 313 42.78 43.15 19.90
C ALA A 313 44.30 43.28 19.68
N GLY A 314 44.82 44.51 19.52
CA GLY A 314 46.26 44.79 19.43
C GLY A 314 46.84 44.83 18.01
N CYS A 315 45.99 44.91 16.98
CA CYS A 315 46.40 45.06 15.59
C CYS A 315 46.46 46.54 15.17
N ASP A 316 47.64 47.04 14.82
CA ASP A 316 47.83 48.45 14.41
C ASP A 316 47.51 48.62 12.91
N LEU A 317 46.30 49.09 12.61
CA LEU A 317 45.81 49.28 11.24
C LEU A 317 46.10 50.71 10.74
N ILE A 318 46.80 50.80 9.60
CA ILE A 318 47.18 52.07 8.98
C ILE A 318 46.15 52.47 7.92
N SER A 319 45.84 53.76 7.87
CA SER A 319 45.02 54.34 6.81
C SER A 319 45.81 54.47 5.50
N TYR A 320 45.29 53.92 4.42
CA TYR A 320 45.77 54.17 3.06
C TYR A 320 44.82 55.15 2.37
N LYS A 321 45.35 56.27 1.86
CA LYS A 321 44.55 57.39 1.29
C LYS A 321 43.38 57.84 2.18
N GLY A 322 43.59 57.84 3.50
CA GLY A 322 42.57 58.28 4.47
C GLY A 322 41.59 57.19 4.94
N PHE A 323 41.71 55.95 4.46
CA PHE A 323 40.81 54.85 4.81
C PHE A 323 41.56 53.62 5.32
N LYS A 324 41.08 52.99 6.40
CA LYS A 324 41.66 51.74 6.95
C LYS A 324 41.23 50.47 6.20
N THR A 325 40.15 50.58 5.44
CA THR A 325 39.44 49.46 4.80
C THR A 325 39.17 49.75 3.35
N TRP A 326 39.34 48.73 2.51
CA TRP A 326 39.02 48.79 1.08
C TRP A 326 38.21 47.57 0.70
N HIS A 327 36.91 47.74 0.49
CA HIS A 327 35.98 46.68 0.09
C HIS A 327 35.56 46.92 -1.36
N TYR A 328 35.66 45.89 -2.20
CA TYR A 328 35.25 45.96 -3.59
C TYR A 328 33.78 45.56 -3.72
N ASP A 329 32.94 46.55 -4.01
CA ASP A 329 31.55 46.39 -4.39
C ASP A 329 31.48 46.31 -5.92
N PRO A 330 30.90 45.25 -6.51
CA PRO A 330 30.82 45.10 -7.96
C PRO A 330 29.99 46.17 -8.68
N LEU A 331 29.05 46.82 -7.98
CA LEU A 331 28.21 47.89 -8.52
C LEU A 331 28.82 49.27 -8.29
N ASN A 332 29.43 49.49 -7.13
CA ASN A 332 29.90 50.81 -6.69
C ASN A 332 31.44 50.99 -6.76
N GLY A 333 32.18 49.93 -7.08
CA GLY A 333 33.64 49.92 -7.04
C GLY A 333 34.21 49.86 -5.62
N TRP A 334 35.32 50.56 -5.38
CA TRP A 334 35.97 50.54 -4.06
C TRP A 334 35.22 51.39 -3.04
N THR A 335 34.82 50.77 -1.94
CA THR A 335 34.13 51.36 -0.79
C THR A 335 34.97 51.21 0.48
N HIS A 336 34.66 52.00 1.52
CA HIS A 336 35.48 52.10 2.73
C HIS A 336 34.64 51.93 4.02
N PRO A 337 34.05 50.74 4.26
CA PRO A 337 33.21 50.51 5.43
C PRO A 337 34.02 50.58 6.72
N ASN A 338 33.48 51.15 7.79
CA ASN A 338 34.13 51.15 9.12
C ASN A 338 33.96 49.81 9.89
N TYR A 339 33.57 48.75 9.17
CA TYR A 339 33.37 47.39 9.67
C TYR A 339 33.97 46.39 8.68
N ILE A 340 34.10 45.12 9.09
CA ILE A 340 34.54 44.01 8.26
C ILE A 340 33.30 43.34 7.67
N PRO A 341 33.03 43.49 6.36
CA PRO A 341 31.95 42.79 5.70
C PRO A 341 32.15 41.27 5.73
N ASN A 342 31.06 40.52 5.69
CA ASN A 342 31.14 39.06 5.66
C ASN A 342 31.84 38.59 4.38
N ASP A 343 31.70 39.26 3.24
CA ASP A 343 32.35 38.94 1.96
C ASP A 343 33.81 39.42 1.84
N GLY A 344 34.29 40.19 2.81
CA GLY A 344 35.69 40.52 3.00
C GLY A 344 36.06 41.97 2.72
N VAL A 345 37.28 42.33 3.10
CA VAL A 345 37.84 43.68 2.97
C VAL A 345 39.37 43.61 2.96
N TYR A 346 40.01 44.59 2.33
CA TYR A 346 41.44 44.82 2.48
C TYR A 346 41.73 45.76 3.64
N VAL A 347 42.72 45.40 4.45
CA VAL A 347 43.28 46.23 5.51
C VAL A 347 44.80 46.28 5.40
N TYR A 348 45.41 47.37 5.84
CA TYR A 348 46.87 47.48 5.92
C TYR A 348 47.30 47.44 7.39
N SER A 349 48.11 46.46 7.77
CA SER A 349 48.64 46.31 9.14
C SER A 349 50.09 46.81 9.23
N ASN A 350 50.41 47.61 10.25
CA ASN A 350 51.77 48.10 10.49
C ASN A 350 52.72 46.99 11.00
N ASN A 351 52.16 46.06 11.76
CA ASN A 351 52.83 44.93 12.39
C ASN A 351 52.10 43.61 12.09
N GLU A 352 52.77 42.50 12.35
CA GLU A 352 52.08 41.20 12.43
C GLU A 352 51.33 41.12 13.76
N CYS A 353 50.09 40.63 13.72
CA CYS A 353 49.23 40.50 14.90
C CYS A 353 48.20 39.38 14.72
N ARG A 354 47.56 38.99 15.82
CA ARG A 354 46.45 38.02 15.86
C ARG A 354 45.33 38.62 16.69
N ALA A 355 44.14 38.70 16.13
CA ALA A 355 42.93 39.12 16.83
C ALA A 355 42.02 37.92 17.05
N SER A 356 41.72 37.60 18.31
CA SER A 356 40.88 36.46 18.70
C SER A 356 39.52 36.93 19.21
N PHE A 357 38.46 36.24 18.78
CA PHE A 357 37.06 36.55 19.11
C PHE A 357 36.34 35.29 19.58
N TYR A 358 35.45 35.40 20.56
CA TYR A 358 34.60 34.30 21.05
C TYR A 358 33.16 34.65 20.72
N GLU A 359 32.62 34.07 19.66
CA GLU A 359 31.35 34.51 19.08
C GLU A 359 30.60 33.36 18.40
N THR A 360 29.37 33.62 17.99
CA THR A 360 28.62 32.72 17.11
C THR A 360 29.21 32.73 15.69
N LYS A 361 29.46 31.54 15.12
CA LYS A 361 29.88 31.39 13.73
C LYS A 361 28.86 31.97 12.75
N TYR A 362 29.32 32.79 11.81
CA TYR A 362 28.50 33.15 10.65
C TYR A 362 28.29 31.93 9.75
N THR A 363 27.03 31.54 9.55
CA THR A 363 26.68 30.52 8.56
C THR A 363 26.39 31.20 7.23
N PHE A 364 27.22 30.91 6.22
CA PHE A 364 26.94 31.36 4.85
C PHE A 364 25.59 30.79 4.39
N THR A 365 24.66 31.65 3.99
CA THR A 365 23.35 31.22 3.47
C THR A 365 23.30 31.36 1.96
N SER A 366 23.53 32.58 1.48
CA SER A 366 23.60 32.88 0.06
C SER A 366 24.30 34.21 -0.19
N LYS A 367 24.76 34.41 -1.42
CA LYS A 367 25.27 35.71 -1.87
C LYS A 367 24.96 35.95 -3.36
N GLN A 368 24.37 37.09 -3.66
CA GLN A 368 24.24 37.57 -5.04
C GLN A 368 25.61 38.03 -5.54
N LEU A 369 26.00 37.53 -6.71
CA LEU A 369 27.13 37.98 -7.51
C LEU A 369 26.61 38.73 -8.74
N TYR A 370 27.35 39.74 -9.16
CA TYR A 370 27.08 40.51 -10.35
C TYR A 370 28.13 40.22 -11.41
N ARG A 371 27.78 40.38 -12.68
CA ARG A 371 28.69 40.22 -13.81
C ARG A 371 30.02 40.96 -13.56
N GLY A 372 31.12 40.22 -13.64
CA GLY A 372 32.46 40.74 -13.36
C GLY A 372 33.05 40.18 -12.06
N TRP A 373 33.96 40.95 -11.46
CA TRP A 373 34.63 40.58 -10.21
C TRP A 373 33.71 40.79 -9.02
N ASN A 374 33.78 39.90 -8.04
CA ASN A 374 33.05 40.00 -6.77
C ASN A 374 33.99 39.56 -5.65
N MET A 375 33.87 40.19 -4.48
CA MET A 375 34.46 39.66 -3.25
C MET A 375 33.54 38.63 -2.61
N ILE A 376 34.07 37.56 -2.05
CA ILE A 376 33.32 36.52 -1.34
C ILE A 376 34.12 36.03 -0.12
N SER A 377 33.43 35.36 0.78
CA SER A 377 34.02 34.54 1.83
C SER A 377 33.18 33.28 2.03
N GLY A 378 33.68 32.36 2.85
CA GLY A 378 32.93 31.20 3.27
C GLY A 378 33.77 30.26 4.11
N ASP A 379 33.20 29.10 4.38
CA ASP A 379 33.86 27.97 5.01
C ASP A 379 33.49 26.71 4.23
N GLY A 380 34.48 25.99 3.71
CA GLY A 380 34.28 24.81 2.86
C GLY A 380 34.72 25.01 1.40
N TYR A 381 34.37 24.08 0.51
CA TYR A 381 34.79 24.15 -0.88
C TYR A 381 33.92 25.11 -1.68
N LEU A 382 34.53 25.85 -2.60
CA LEU A 382 33.77 26.74 -3.51
C LEU A 382 32.68 25.98 -4.28
N ALA A 383 32.99 24.75 -4.70
CA ALA A 383 32.08 23.89 -5.47
C ALA A 383 30.75 23.63 -4.74
N ASP A 384 30.75 23.60 -3.41
CA ASP A 384 29.59 23.28 -2.58
C ASP A 384 28.58 24.43 -2.50
N ILE A 385 29.02 25.66 -2.82
CA ILE A 385 28.22 26.89 -2.69
C ILE A 385 27.96 27.56 -4.03
N LEU A 386 28.31 26.93 -5.16
CA LEU A 386 28.17 27.55 -6.47
C LEU A 386 26.71 27.86 -6.82
N GLY A 387 25.73 27.10 -6.32
CA GLY A 387 24.31 27.33 -6.59
C GLY A 387 24.02 27.61 -8.06
N THR A 388 23.34 28.72 -8.35
CA THR A 388 23.06 29.17 -9.72
C THR A 388 24.30 29.67 -10.47
N CYS A 389 25.42 29.94 -9.79
CA CYS A 389 26.68 30.37 -10.40
C CYS A 389 27.50 29.23 -11.03
N LYS A 390 27.10 27.96 -10.89
CA LYS A 390 27.89 26.78 -11.32
C LYS A 390 28.44 26.85 -12.75
N ASN A 391 27.67 27.43 -13.68
CA ASN A 391 28.06 27.56 -15.09
C ASN A 391 28.50 28.98 -15.48
N HIS A 392 28.64 29.88 -14.50
CA HIS A 392 28.92 31.31 -14.73
C HIS A 392 30.25 31.77 -14.17
N VAL A 393 30.96 30.92 -13.41
CA VAL A 393 32.29 31.24 -12.89
C VAL A 393 33.31 31.27 -14.03
N ILE A 394 33.99 32.40 -14.20
CA ILE A 394 35.06 32.59 -15.20
C ILE A 394 36.41 32.26 -14.56
N LYS A 395 37.15 31.34 -15.19
CA LYS A 395 38.56 31.13 -14.90
C LYS A 395 39.39 32.31 -15.41
N TYR A 396 39.92 33.12 -14.50
CA TYR A 396 40.95 34.10 -14.84
C TYR A 396 42.31 33.44 -14.71
N GLN A 397 43.19 33.54 -15.71
CA GLN A 397 44.51 32.88 -15.73
C GLN A 397 44.49 31.38 -15.32
N GLY A 398 43.39 30.66 -15.64
CA GLY A 398 43.22 29.25 -15.32
C GLY A 398 42.60 28.94 -13.94
N TYR A 399 42.31 29.96 -13.12
CA TYR A 399 41.81 29.79 -11.76
C TYR A 399 40.48 30.51 -11.51
N GLU A 400 39.61 29.85 -10.75
CA GLU A 400 38.25 30.32 -10.40
C GLU A 400 38.25 31.29 -9.22
N LEU A 401 39.18 31.08 -8.28
CA LEU A 401 39.24 31.80 -7.02
C LEU A 401 40.61 32.44 -6.83
N TRP A 402 40.61 33.64 -6.26
CA TRP A 402 41.79 34.48 -6.09
C TRP A 402 41.83 35.02 -4.67
N ARG A 403 42.92 34.74 -3.93
CA ARG A 403 43.12 35.26 -2.57
C ARG A 403 44.43 36.03 -2.51
N TYR A 404 44.42 37.22 -1.91
CA TYR A 404 45.68 37.92 -1.67
C TYR A 404 46.49 37.22 -0.58
N ASN A 405 47.74 36.88 -0.90
CA ASN A 405 48.71 36.31 0.04
C ASN A 405 49.69 37.41 0.50
N PRO A 406 49.58 37.88 1.76
CA PRO A 406 50.41 38.94 2.29
C PRO A 406 51.90 38.58 2.35
N LEU A 407 52.23 37.31 2.63
CA LEU A 407 53.61 36.84 2.73
C LEU A 407 54.33 36.86 1.38
N LYS A 408 53.61 36.48 0.32
CA LYS A 408 54.13 36.52 -1.06
C LYS A 408 54.00 37.90 -1.71
N ARG A 409 53.25 38.81 -1.09
CA ARG A 409 52.80 40.08 -1.68
C ARG A 409 52.17 39.87 -3.07
N GLY A 410 51.39 38.79 -3.20
CA GLY A 410 50.87 38.31 -4.48
C GLY A 410 49.55 37.58 -4.30
N TRP A 411 49.15 36.81 -5.30
CA TRP A 411 47.88 36.07 -5.29
C TRP A 411 48.11 34.56 -5.17
N ASP A 412 47.26 33.91 -4.39
CA ASP A 412 47.08 32.45 -4.37
C ASP A 412 45.74 32.09 -5.03
N ASN A 413 45.63 30.84 -5.46
CA ASN A 413 44.45 30.29 -6.12
C ASN A 413 43.90 29.05 -5.40
N PRO A 414 43.36 29.21 -4.17
CA PRO A 414 42.85 28.09 -3.40
C PRO A 414 41.51 27.57 -3.96
N THR A 415 41.13 26.36 -3.59
CA THR A 415 39.79 25.79 -3.83
C THR A 415 38.94 25.72 -2.56
N LEU A 416 39.59 25.81 -1.40
CA LEU A 416 38.96 25.84 -0.07
C LEU A 416 38.84 27.28 0.42
N LEU A 417 37.62 27.66 0.78
CA LEU A 417 37.30 28.87 1.52
C LEU A 417 37.56 28.60 3.01
N GLU A 418 38.44 29.40 3.58
CA GLU A 418 38.81 29.33 4.98
C GLU A 418 38.11 30.48 5.72
N PRO A 419 37.61 30.23 6.94
CA PRO A 419 37.09 31.29 7.79
C PRO A 419 38.10 32.44 7.92
N THR A 420 37.58 33.65 8.08
CA THR A 420 38.28 34.92 8.25
C THR A 420 39.06 35.45 7.04
N LYS A 421 39.04 34.73 5.91
CA LYS A 421 39.70 35.16 4.67
C LYS A 421 38.70 35.69 3.65
N GLY A 422 39.12 36.70 2.89
CA GLY A 422 38.38 37.19 1.72
C GLY A 422 38.95 36.61 0.43
N TYR A 423 38.10 36.49 -0.59
CA TYR A 423 38.43 35.94 -1.90
C TYR A 423 37.79 36.75 -3.01
N PHE A 424 38.38 36.71 -4.20
CA PHE A 424 37.78 37.21 -5.43
C PHE A 424 37.36 36.07 -6.33
N ILE A 425 36.17 36.22 -6.90
CA ILE A 425 35.62 35.36 -7.94
C ILE A 425 35.14 36.24 -9.09
N LYS A 426 35.20 35.72 -10.31
CA LYS A 426 34.69 36.42 -11.48
C LYS A 426 33.55 35.62 -12.10
N VAL A 427 32.45 36.29 -12.46
CA VAL A 427 31.31 35.66 -13.13
C VAL A 427 30.95 36.36 -14.44
N ASP A 428 30.42 35.63 -15.41
CA ASP A 428 30.06 36.17 -16.74
C ASP A 428 28.67 36.78 -16.83
N GLN A 429 27.81 36.47 -15.85
CA GLN A 429 26.51 37.08 -15.63
C GLN A 429 26.15 37.09 -14.14
N ASP A 430 25.08 37.82 -13.80
CA ASP A 430 24.54 37.85 -12.44
C ASP A 430 24.05 36.46 -12.04
N CYS A 431 24.42 36.01 -10.86
CA CYS A 431 24.08 34.70 -10.33
C CYS A 431 24.14 34.72 -8.80
N ARG A 432 23.62 33.67 -8.15
CA ARG A 432 23.58 33.55 -6.69
C ARG A 432 24.35 32.32 -6.23
N LEU A 433 25.32 32.55 -5.35
CA LEU A 433 25.95 31.51 -4.54
C LEU A 433 24.97 31.08 -3.44
N GLU A 434 24.83 29.78 -3.25
CA GLU A 434 24.02 29.13 -2.21
C GLU A 434 24.39 27.65 -2.17
N TYR A 435 24.23 27.00 -1.02
CA TYR A 435 24.42 25.55 -0.92
C TYR A 435 23.38 24.84 -1.80
N GLU A 436 23.79 23.78 -2.52
CA GLU A 436 22.83 22.90 -3.19
C GLU A 436 21.90 22.31 -2.12
N VAL A 437 20.66 22.80 -2.04
CA VAL A 437 19.64 22.27 -1.14
C VAL A 437 19.43 20.82 -1.57
N GLY A 438 19.87 19.88 -0.73
CA GLY A 438 19.96 18.45 -1.03
C GLY A 438 18.89 17.97 -2.00
N GLY A 439 19.25 17.94 -3.29
CA GLY A 439 18.45 17.24 -4.28
C GLY A 439 18.37 15.76 -3.84
N PRO A 440 17.29 15.05 -4.17
CA PRO A 440 17.20 13.63 -3.86
C PRO A 440 18.48 12.93 -4.33
N PRO A 441 19.05 12.02 -3.54
CA PRO A 441 20.30 11.35 -3.89
C PRO A 441 20.16 10.75 -5.29
N VAL A 442 21.06 11.14 -6.19
CA VAL A 442 21.11 10.60 -7.55
C VAL A 442 21.36 9.09 -7.42
N PRO A 443 20.54 8.22 -8.04
CA PRO A 443 20.78 6.78 -8.00
C PRO A 443 22.16 6.48 -8.60
N GLY A 444 23.01 5.83 -7.80
CA GLY A 444 24.31 5.30 -8.24
C GLY A 444 24.19 4.01 -9.01
#